data_AF-A0A7R8WT64-F1
#
_entry.id   AF-A0A7R8WT64-F1
#
_cell.length_a   1.000
_cell.length_b   1.000
_cell.length_c   1.000
_cell.angle_alpha   90.00
_cell.angle_beta   90.00
_cell.angle_gamma   90.00
#
_symmetry.space_group_name_H-M   'P 1'
#
loop_
_entity.id
_entity.type
_entity.pdbx_description
1 polymer ?
#
loop_
_entity_poly.entity_id
_entity_poly.type
_entity_poly.pdbx_seq_one_letter_code
_entity_poly.pdbx_strand_id
1 'polypeptide(L)'
;AVSVCFINSATSFFVGFVVFSIIGFIAHETGVPVSEAVGEGPGLAFEVYPNAILQMPYPPIWAAVFFFMFILIGLDSQFCTMEGFITAIVDEFPHHLRGHKELFILGTAFVSYLVGLSCVTRGGMYVLKLMDDMAASGICLLFIVGFECISIAWGYGADRFFDNIKEMI
;
A
#
# COMPACT_ATOMS: atom_id res chain seq x y z
N ALA A 1 10.65 -6.93 -14.33
CA ALA A 1 9.86 -7.83 -13.47
C ALA A 1 10.73 -8.52 -12.41
N VAL A 2 11.67 -9.39 -12.78
CA VAL A 2 12.46 -10.20 -11.81
C VAL A 2 13.16 -9.35 -10.73
N SER A 3 13.87 -8.30 -11.11
CA SER A 3 14.55 -7.43 -10.14
C SER A 3 13.57 -6.73 -9.19
N VAL A 4 12.40 -6.32 -9.68
CA VAL A 4 11.36 -5.68 -8.85
C VAL A 4 10.82 -6.67 -7.81
N CYS A 5 10.49 -7.90 -8.21
CA CYS A 5 10.04 -8.93 -7.29
C CYS A 5 11.09 -9.26 -6.21
N PHE A 6 12.36 -9.34 -6.61
CA PHE A 6 13.46 -9.59 -5.69
C PHE A 6 13.64 -8.44 -4.69
N ILE A 7 13.72 -7.19 -5.17
CA ILE A 7 13.90 -6.02 -4.31
C ILE A 7 12.71 -5.85 -3.35
N ASN A 8 11.48 -6.03 -3.83
CA ASN A 8 10.29 -5.98 -2.98
C ASN A 8 10.39 -7.00 -1.83
N SER A 9 10.69 -8.26 -2.16
CA SER A 9 10.76 -9.33 -1.17
C SER A 9 11.92 -9.14 -0.19
N ALA A 10 13.09 -8.70 -0.68
CA ALA A 10 14.26 -8.40 0.13
C ALA A 10 13.99 -7.23 1.09
N THR A 11 13.31 -6.18 0.63
CA THR A 11 12.88 -5.05 1.48
C THR A 11 11.91 -5.52 2.56
N SER A 12 10.89 -6.33 2.23
CA SER A 12 9.97 -6.88 3.23
C SER A 12 10.69 -7.73 4.28
N PHE A 13 11.65 -8.55 3.85
CA PHE A 13 12.47 -9.36 4.76
C PHE A 13 13.34 -8.49 5.68
N PHE A 14 13.97 -7.45 5.13
CA PHE A 14 14.76 -6.49 5.91
C PHE A 14 13.90 -5.72 6.92
N VAL A 15 12.73 -5.23 6.51
CA VAL A 15 11.76 -4.57 7.39
C VAL A 15 11.34 -5.50 8.52
N GLY A 16 11.19 -6.81 8.26
CA GLY A 16 10.94 -7.81 9.29
C GLY A 16 11.97 -7.77 10.41
N PHE A 17 13.27 -7.76 10.09
CA PHE A 17 14.32 -7.62 11.12
C PHE A 17 14.21 -6.32 11.91
N VAL A 18 13.96 -5.20 11.23
CA VAL A 18 13.81 -3.89 11.89
C VAL A 18 12.63 -3.93 12.87
N VAL A 19 11.47 -4.43 12.44
CA VAL A 19 10.26 -4.53 13.28
C VAL A 19 10.51 -5.41 14.51
N PHE A 20 10.98 -6.64 14.31
CA PHE A 20 11.19 -7.56 15.42
C PHE A 20 12.31 -7.11 16.37
N SER A 21 13.31 -6.37 15.89
CA SER A 21 14.36 -5.80 16.76
C SER A 21 13.79 -4.75 17.72
N ILE A 22 12.90 -3.88 17.25
CA ILE A 22 12.27 -2.82 18.06
C ILE A 22 11.27 -3.43 19.04
N ILE A 23 10.45 -4.39 18.59
CA ILE A 23 9.53 -5.11 19.48
C ILE A 23 10.30 -5.87 20.56
N GLY A 24 11.41 -6.54 20.21
CA GLY A 24 12.28 -7.22 21.17
C GLY A 24 12.89 -6.27 22.20
N PHE A 25 13.30 -5.07 21.78
CA PHE A 25 13.76 -4.01 22.68
C PHE A 25 12.66 -3.57 23.66
N ILE A 26 11.45 -3.31 23.16
CA ILE A 26 10.30 -2.93 24.02
C ILE A 26 9.97 -4.04 25.02
N ALA A 27 9.92 -5.30 24.58
CA ALA A 27 9.66 -6.45 25.44
C ALA A 27 10.69 -6.58 26.56
N HIS A 28 11.97 -6.32 26.25
CA HIS A 28 13.04 -6.32 27.24
C HIS A 28 12.90 -5.17 28.27
N GLU A 29 12.61 -3.95 27.83
CA GLU A 29 12.47 -2.78 28.71
C GLU A 29 11.20 -2.81 29.58
N THR A 30 10.09 -3.31 29.03
CA THR A 30 8.80 -3.38 29.73
C THR A 30 8.60 -4.68 30.53
N GLY A 31 9.47 -5.67 30.34
CA GLY A 31 9.39 -6.96 31.01
C GLY A 31 8.20 -7.83 30.58
N VAL A 32 7.57 -7.51 29.45
CA VAL A 32 6.44 -8.29 28.89
C VAL A 32 6.92 -9.28 27.82
N PRO A 33 6.23 -10.41 27.62
CA PRO A 33 6.53 -11.32 26.52
C PRO A 33 6.41 -10.64 25.15
N VAL A 34 7.23 -11.03 24.18
CA VAL A 34 7.18 -10.50 22.80
C VAL A 34 5.78 -10.63 22.20
N SER A 35 5.06 -11.72 22.49
CA SER A 35 3.69 -11.93 22.01
C SER A 35 2.68 -10.88 22.51
N GLU A 36 2.94 -10.27 23.67
CA GLU A 36 2.11 -9.18 24.22
C GLU A 36 2.58 -7.79 23.76
N ALA A 37 3.84 -7.67 23.34
CA ALA A 37 4.41 -6.45 22.76
C ALA A 37 4.05 -6.27 21.26
N VAL A 38 3.52 -7.30 20.59
CA VAL A 38 3.09 -7.23 19.19
C VAL A 38 1.64 -6.76 19.12
N GLY A 39 1.44 -5.49 18.77
CA GLY A 39 0.16 -5.02 18.24
C GLY A 39 0.00 -5.39 16.77
N GLU A 40 -1.21 -5.75 16.32
CA GLU A 40 -1.51 -5.91 14.91
C GLU A 40 -2.03 -4.61 14.27
N GLY A 41 -1.79 -4.44 12.98
CA GLY A 41 -2.34 -3.35 12.19
C GLY A 41 -1.72 -1.98 12.51
N PRO A 42 -2.48 -0.88 12.31
CA PRO A 42 -1.98 0.50 12.46
C PRO A 42 -1.45 0.82 13.86
N GLY A 43 -1.94 0.14 14.90
CA GLY A 43 -1.49 0.33 16.28
C GLY A 43 -0.01 0.02 16.47
N LEU A 44 0.55 -0.93 15.70
CA LEU A 44 1.98 -1.20 15.75
C LEU A 44 2.79 0.04 15.38
N ALA A 45 2.50 0.63 14.23
CA ALA A 45 3.21 1.79 13.70
C ALA A 45 3.00 3.08 14.50
N PHE A 46 1.80 3.29 15.06
CA PHE A 46 1.41 4.57 15.67
C PHE A 46 1.36 4.58 17.19
N GLU A 47 1.52 3.43 17.85
CA GLU A 47 1.56 3.31 19.31
C GLU A 47 2.86 2.66 19.79
N VAL A 48 3.15 1.44 19.31
CA VAL A 48 4.30 0.64 19.77
C VAL A 48 5.62 1.30 19.35
N TYR A 49 5.75 1.70 18.09
CA TYR A 49 6.98 2.31 17.57
C TYR A 49 7.33 3.67 18.19
N PRO A 50 6.39 4.63 18.32
CA PRO A 50 6.67 5.88 19.00
C PRO A 50 7.12 5.69 20.45
N ASN A 51 6.52 4.72 21.17
CA ASN A 51 6.93 4.37 22.53
C ASN A 51 8.37 3.84 22.61
N ALA A 52 8.82 3.06 21.61
CA ALA A 52 10.23 2.67 21.49
C ALA A 52 11.14 3.85 21.18
N ILE A 53 10.77 4.70 20.22
CA ILE A 53 11.57 5.84 19.78
C ILE A 53 11.83 6.81 20.94
N LEU A 54 10.86 6.99 21.85
CA LEU A 54 11.02 7.83 23.04
C LEU A 54 12.11 7.35 24.01
N GLN A 55 12.45 6.06 23.98
CA GLN A 55 13.48 5.47 24.82
C GLN A 55 14.87 5.50 24.17
N MET A 56 14.95 5.81 22.88
CA MET A 56 16.22 5.92 22.15
C MET A 56 16.93 7.25 22.44
N PRO A 57 18.27 7.31 22.32
CA PRO A 57 18.97 8.60 22.38
C PRO A 57 18.56 9.50 21.20
N TYR A 58 18.32 10.78 21.48
CA TYR A 58 17.84 11.78 20.52
C TYR A 58 16.50 11.41 19.82
N PRO A 59 15.40 11.16 20.57
CA PRO A 59 14.11 10.74 20.02
C PRO A 59 13.57 11.57 18.83
N PRO A 60 13.70 12.91 18.80
CA PRO A 60 13.15 13.71 17.71
C PRO A 60 13.70 13.36 16.32
N ILE A 61 14.97 12.96 16.23
CA ILE A 61 15.62 12.60 14.96
C ILE A 61 15.02 11.30 14.43
N TRP A 62 14.94 10.29 15.29
CA TRP A 62 14.40 8.97 14.94
C TRP A 62 12.91 9.05 14.57
N ALA A 63 12.12 9.84 15.30
CA ALA A 63 10.71 10.08 14.98
C ALA A 63 10.56 10.73 13.60
N ALA A 64 11.36 11.76 13.29
CA ALA A 64 11.31 12.43 12.00
C ALA A 64 11.62 11.48 10.84
N VAL A 65 12.69 10.68 10.94
CA VAL A 65 13.08 9.72 9.90
C VAL A 65 12.00 8.63 9.73
N PHE A 66 11.45 8.13 10.83
CA PHE A 66 10.43 7.07 10.82
C PHE A 66 9.12 7.52 10.17
N PHE A 67 8.58 8.66 10.56
CA PHE A 67 7.35 9.17 9.96
C PHE A 67 7.56 9.70 8.53
N PHE A 68 8.74 10.24 8.22
CA PHE A 68 9.08 10.62 6.85
C PHE A 68 9.14 9.38 5.93
N MET A 69 9.71 8.27 6.40
CA MET A 69 9.67 6.99 5.70
C MET A 69 8.22 6.55 5.41
N PHE A 70 7.31 6.61 6.39
CA PHE A 70 5.90 6.26 6.17
C PHE A 70 5.22 7.15 5.13
N ILE A 71 5.51 8.46 5.15
CA ILE A 71 5.00 9.40 4.15
C ILE A 71 5.50 8.99 2.76
N LEU A 72 6.78 8.68 2.59
CA LEU A 72 7.34 8.29 1.30
C LEU A 72 6.73 6.98 0.78
N ILE A 73 6.62 5.95 1.63
CA ILE A 73 6.02 4.66 1.26
C ILE A 73 4.55 4.84 0.84
N GLY A 74 3.80 5.64 1.60
CA GLY A 74 2.40 5.93 1.29
C GLY A 74 2.25 6.72 0.00
N LEU A 75 3.04 7.77 -0.20
CA LEU A 75 2.96 8.62 -1.38
C LEU A 75 3.28 7.87 -2.67
N ASP A 76 4.36 7.10 -2.70
CA ASP A 76 4.77 6.33 -3.89
C ASP A 76 3.67 5.34 -4.33
N SER A 77 3.14 4.58 -3.35
CA SER A 77 2.06 3.62 -3.59
C SER A 77 0.78 4.29 -4.09
N GLN A 78 0.43 5.46 -3.55
CA GLN A 78 -0.76 6.21 -3.97
C GLN A 78 -0.61 6.78 -5.38
N PHE A 79 0.58 7.29 -5.74
CA PHE A 79 0.82 7.81 -7.09
C PHE A 79 0.67 6.72 -8.15
N CYS A 80 1.28 5.55 -7.93
CA CYS A 80 1.17 4.42 -8.86
C CYS A 80 -0.29 3.98 -9.07
N THR A 81 -1.06 3.86 -7.99
CA THR A 81 -2.47 3.44 -8.07
C THR A 81 -3.35 4.46 -8.79
N MET A 82 -3.19 5.75 -8.43
CA MET A 82 -3.94 6.84 -9.07
C MET A 82 -3.59 6.98 -10.55
N GLU A 83 -2.31 6.89 -10.90
CA GLU A 83 -1.86 6.93 -12.30
C GLU A 83 -2.45 5.78 -13.11
N GLY A 84 -2.44 4.56 -12.58
CA GLY A 84 -3.08 3.40 -13.22
C GLY A 84 -4.57 3.60 -13.47
N PHE A 85 -5.31 4.07 -12.46
CA PHE A 85 -6.74 4.36 -12.58
C PHE A 85 -7.03 5.45 -13.62
N ILE A 86 -6.31 6.58 -13.54
CA ILE A 86 -6.50 7.69 -14.47
C ILE A 86 -6.18 7.26 -15.90
N THR A 87 -5.09 6.52 -16.10
CA THR A 87 -4.68 6.05 -17.42
C THR A 87 -5.73 5.11 -18.03
N ALA A 88 -6.23 4.14 -17.25
CA ALA A 88 -7.28 3.23 -17.71
C ALA A 88 -8.54 3.97 -18.20
N ILE A 89 -9.00 4.98 -17.45
CA ILE A 89 -10.21 5.74 -17.82
C ILE A 89 -9.97 6.67 -19.02
N VAL A 90 -8.79 7.30 -19.09
CA VAL A 90 -8.43 8.18 -20.21
C VAL A 90 -8.27 7.40 -21.51
N ASP A 91 -7.74 6.17 -21.44
CA ASP A 91 -7.56 5.30 -22.60
C ASP A 91 -8.90 4.74 -23.11
N GLU A 92 -9.88 4.52 -22.22
CA GLU A 92 -11.24 4.09 -22.61
C GLU A 92 -12.04 5.23 -23.28
N PHE A 93 -11.88 6.48 -22.82
CA PHE A 93 -12.61 7.65 -23.36
C PHE A 93 -11.68 8.74 -23.94
N PRO A 94 -10.88 8.42 -24.97
CA PRO A 94 -9.80 9.29 -25.43
C PRO A 94 -10.30 10.59 -26.05
N HIS A 95 -11.47 10.58 -26.70
CA HIS A 95 -12.03 11.77 -27.36
C HIS A 95 -12.53 12.84 -26.38
N HIS A 96 -12.94 12.47 -25.16
CA HIS A 96 -13.52 13.39 -24.19
C HIS A 96 -12.52 13.81 -23.11
N LEU A 97 -11.68 12.88 -22.64
CA LEU A 97 -10.84 13.09 -21.45
C LEU A 97 -9.41 13.49 -21.77
N ARG A 98 -8.86 13.15 -22.94
CA ARG A 98 -7.45 13.42 -23.27
C ARG A 98 -7.11 14.91 -23.33
N GLY A 99 -8.06 15.75 -23.78
CA GLY A 99 -7.90 17.21 -23.82
C GLY A 99 -8.10 17.91 -22.47
N HIS A 100 -8.71 17.24 -21.49
CA HIS A 100 -9.04 17.79 -20.17
C HIS A 100 -8.45 16.94 -19.03
N LYS A 101 -7.36 16.22 -19.29
CA LYS A 101 -6.76 15.25 -18.35
C LYS A 101 -6.48 15.88 -16.99
N GLU A 102 -5.94 17.10 -16.95
CA GLU A 102 -5.64 17.80 -15.69
C GLU A 102 -6.90 18.08 -14.84
N LEU A 103 -8.00 18.49 -15.49
CA LEU A 103 -9.28 18.72 -14.82
C LEU A 103 -9.88 17.40 -14.30
N PHE A 104 -9.73 16.31 -15.06
CA PHE A 104 -10.16 14.98 -14.63
C PHE A 104 -9.38 14.52 -13.40
N ILE A 105 -8.05 14.65 -13.41
CA ILE A 105 -7.19 14.34 -12.26
C ILE A 105 -7.61 15.14 -11.04
N LEU A 106 -7.82 16.45 -11.19
CA LEU A 106 -8.27 17.31 -10.10
C LEU A 106 -9.64 16.87 -9.55
N GLY A 107 -10.58 16.53 -10.44
CA GLY A 107 -11.88 16.01 -10.07
C GLY A 107 -11.80 14.70 -9.29
N THR A 108 -11.02 13.72 -9.76
CA THR A 108 -10.80 12.46 -9.05
C THR A 108 -10.14 12.68 -7.70
N ALA A 109 -9.09 13.51 -7.63
CA ALA A 109 -8.42 13.84 -6.38
C ALA A 109 -9.37 14.51 -5.38
N PHE A 110 -10.24 15.40 -5.85
CA PHE A 110 -11.25 16.06 -5.02
C PHE A 110 -12.29 15.06 -4.48
N VAL A 111 -12.77 14.14 -5.32
CA VAL A 111 -13.68 13.07 -4.87
C VAL A 111 -12.99 12.16 -3.86
N SER A 112 -11.76 11.73 -4.12
CA SER A 112 -10.97 10.92 -3.17
C SER A 112 -10.73 11.64 -1.85
N TYR A 113 -10.51 12.96 -1.88
CA TYR A 113 -10.40 13.78 -0.68
C TYR A 113 -11.71 13.80 0.13
N LEU A 114 -12.86 13.98 -0.53
CA LEU A 114 -14.17 13.95 0.14
C LEU A 114 -14.47 12.59 0.78
N VAL A 115 -14.13 11.49 0.11
CA VAL A 115 -14.25 10.14 0.68
C VAL A 115 -13.27 9.99 1.85
N GLY A 116 -12.03 10.45 1.70
CA GLY A 116 -11.00 10.42 2.74
C GLY A 116 -11.37 11.18 4.00
N LEU A 117 -12.18 12.24 3.91
CA LEU A 117 -12.69 12.96 5.10
C LEU A 117 -13.48 12.05 6.04
N SER A 118 -14.16 11.02 5.53
CA SER A 118 -14.87 10.05 6.37
C SER A 118 -13.93 9.30 7.33
N CYS A 119 -12.70 9.03 6.90
CA CYS A 119 -11.65 8.36 7.68
C CYS A 119 -11.00 9.26 8.75
N VAL A 120 -11.20 10.58 8.69
CA VAL A 120 -10.64 11.54 9.67
C VAL A 120 -11.65 11.92 10.76
N THR A 121 -12.90 11.43 10.65
CA THR A 121 -13.92 11.64 11.69
C THR A 121 -13.60 10.89 12.98
N ARG A 122 -14.31 11.18 14.08
CA ARG A 122 -14.12 10.48 15.38
C ARG A 122 -14.31 8.96 15.31
N GLY A 123 -15.11 8.48 14.35
CA GLY A 123 -15.29 7.06 14.05
C GLY A 123 -14.47 6.57 12.86
N GLY A 124 -13.52 7.39 12.38
CA GLY A 124 -12.80 7.16 11.13
C GLY A 124 -12.01 5.86 11.09
N MET A 125 -11.49 5.39 12.24
CA MET A 125 -10.81 4.08 12.32
C MET A 125 -11.74 2.91 11.98
N TYR A 126 -13.04 3.00 12.29
CA TYR A 126 -14.01 1.96 11.89
C TYR A 126 -14.24 1.98 10.38
N VAL A 127 -14.32 3.17 9.78
CA VAL A 127 -14.46 3.33 8.33
C VAL A 127 -13.21 2.81 7.62
N LEU A 128 -12.03 3.18 8.11
CA LEU A 128 -10.75 2.73 7.59
C LEU A 128 -10.64 1.20 7.63
N LYS A 129 -10.99 0.59 8.77
CA LYS A 129 -10.97 -0.87 8.92
C LYS A 129 -11.97 -1.55 7.98
N LEU A 130 -13.17 -0.99 7.83
CA LEU A 130 -14.17 -1.52 6.89
C LEU A 130 -13.66 -1.46 5.44
N MET A 131 -13.02 -0.35 5.05
CA MET A 131 -12.44 -0.20 3.71
C MET A 131 -11.26 -1.15 3.48
N ASP A 132 -10.40 -1.33 4.48
CA ASP A 132 -9.25 -2.22 4.40
C ASP A 132 -9.70 -3.69 4.27
N ASP A 133 -10.59 -4.15 5.14
CA ASP A 133 -11.04 -5.54 5.20
C ASP A 133 -12.00 -5.95 4.07
N MET A 134 -12.78 -5.01 3.50
CA MET A 134 -13.80 -5.32 2.49
C MET A 134 -13.49 -4.81 1.08
N ALA A 135 -12.78 -3.70 0.93
CA ALA A 135 -12.57 -3.06 -0.38
C ALA A 135 -11.17 -3.31 -0.94
N ALA A 136 -10.13 -3.05 -0.14
CA ALA A 136 -8.73 -3.09 -0.59
C ALA A 136 -8.06 -4.46 -0.39
N SER A 137 -8.44 -5.21 0.64
CA SER A 137 -7.94 -6.55 0.92
C SER A 137 -9.07 -7.58 0.78
N GLY A 138 -8.75 -8.75 0.22
CA GLY A 138 -9.64 -9.91 0.28
C GLY A 138 -10.15 -10.44 -1.08
N ILE A 139 -11.37 -10.96 -1.05
CA ILE A 139 -11.94 -11.82 -2.10
C ILE A 139 -12.16 -11.07 -3.42
N CYS A 140 -12.50 -9.78 -3.38
CA CYS A 140 -12.81 -9.01 -4.59
C CYS A 140 -11.62 -8.89 -5.55
N LEU A 141 -10.45 -8.48 -5.07
CA LEU A 141 -9.24 -8.39 -5.90
C LEU A 141 -8.78 -9.77 -6.36
N LEU A 142 -8.79 -10.77 -5.48
CA LEU A 142 -8.45 -12.15 -5.84
C LEU A 142 -9.38 -12.71 -6.93
N PHE A 143 -10.67 -12.38 -6.86
CA PHE A 143 -11.64 -12.76 -7.87
C PHE A 143 -11.32 -12.09 -9.20
N ILE A 144 -11.13 -10.76 -9.23
CA ILE A 144 -10.81 -10.02 -10.45
C ILE A 144 -9.53 -10.55 -11.11
N VAL A 145 -8.42 -10.63 -10.35
CA VAL A 145 -7.13 -11.11 -10.87
C VAL A 145 -7.21 -12.59 -11.27
N GLY A 146 -7.99 -13.39 -10.56
CA GLY A 146 -8.26 -14.79 -10.91
C GLY A 146 -8.93 -14.91 -12.29
N PHE A 147 -10.00 -14.15 -12.52
CA PHE A 147 -10.67 -14.11 -13.82
C PHE A 147 -9.81 -13.50 -14.93
N GLU A 148 -8.98 -12.50 -14.62
CA GLU A 148 -8.03 -11.92 -15.56
C GLU A 148 -7.01 -12.97 -16.03
N CYS A 149 -6.41 -13.72 -15.10
CA CYS A 149 -5.52 -14.83 -15.41
C CYS A 149 -6.20 -15.89 -16.28
N ILE A 150 -7.45 -16.27 -15.94
CA ILE A 150 -8.20 -17.25 -16.72
C ILE A 150 -8.48 -16.74 -18.13
N SER A 151 -8.88 -15.47 -18.25
CA SER A 151 -9.20 -14.82 -19.52
C SER A 151 -7.99 -14.74 -20.44
N ILE A 152 -6.80 -14.44 -19.91
CA ILE A 152 -5.56 -14.40 -20.70
C ILE A 152 -5.12 -15.82 -21.08
N ALA A 153 -5.03 -16.74 -20.12
CA ALA A 153 -4.44 -18.05 -20.35
C ALA A 153 -5.33 -18.99 -21.19
N TRP A 154 -6.65 -19.00 -20.96
CA TRP A 154 -7.59 -19.88 -21.69
C TRP A 154 -8.48 -19.13 -22.68
N GLY A 155 -8.84 -17.87 -22.41
CA GLY A 155 -9.68 -17.07 -23.32
C GLY A 155 -8.91 -16.56 -24.54
N TYR A 156 -7.85 -15.78 -24.31
CA TYR A 156 -6.96 -15.27 -25.37
C TYR A 156 -6.02 -16.37 -25.90
N GLY A 157 -5.54 -17.22 -24.98
CA GLY A 157 -4.68 -18.36 -25.26
C GLY A 157 -3.24 -18.09 -24.84
N ALA A 158 -2.70 -18.95 -23.97
CA ALA A 158 -1.35 -18.81 -23.42
C ALA A 158 -0.26 -18.77 -24.50
N ASP A 159 -0.35 -19.61 -25.54
CA ASP A 159 0.65 -19.66 -26.61
C ASP A 159 0.76 -18.33 -27.36
N ARG A 160 -0.38 -17.71 -27.70
CA ARG A 160 -0.43 -16.38 -28.33
C ARG A 160 0.16 -15.30 -27.42
N PHE A 161 -0.09 -15.39 -26.13
CA PHE A 161 0.48 -14.46 -25.16
C PHE A 161 2.01 -14.60 -25.06
N PHE A 162 2.54 -15.83 -25.07
CA PHE A 162 3.98 -16.08 -25.11
C PHE A 162 4.64 -15.57 -26.40
N ASP A 163 4.00 -15.76 -27.55
CA ASP A 163 4.48 -15.25 -28.83
C ASP A 163 4.55 -13.71 -28.81
N ASN A 164 3.51 -13.03 -28.32
CA ASN A 164 3.51 -11.57 -28.16
C ASN A 164 4.65 -11.10 -27.25
N ILE A 165 4.90 -11.78 -26.12
CA ILE A 165 6.03 -11.44 -25.23
C ILE A 165 7.35 -11.60 -25.96
N LYS A 166 7.53 -12.69 -26.72
CA LYS A 166 8.76 -12.97 -27.47
C LYS A 166 9.01 -11.95 -28.59
N GLU A 167 7.97 -11.36 -29.17
CA GLU A 167 8.10 -10.27 -30.13
C GLU A 167 8.47 -8.92 -29.47
N MET A 168 8.09 -8.73 -28.21
CA MET A 168 8.38 -7.49 -27.47
C MET A 168 9.78 -7.43 -26.85
N ILE A 169 10.39 -8.58 -26.52
CA ILE A 169 11.71 -8.69 -25.87
C ILE A 169 12.83 -9.05 -26.86
#